data_AF-A0A842T4F0-F1
#
_entry.id   AF-A0A842T4F0-F1
#
_cell.length_a   1.000
_cell.length_b   1.000
_cell.length_c   1.000
_cell.angle_alpha   90.00
_cell.angle_beta   90.00
_cell.angle_gamma   90.00
#
_symmetry.space_group_name_H-M   'P 1'
#
loop_
_entity.id
_entity.type
_entity.pdbx_description
1 polymer ?
#
loop_
_entity_poly.entity_id
_entity_poly.type
_entity_poly.pdbx_seq_one_letter_code
_entity_poly.pdbx_strand_id
1 'polypeptide(L)'
;MGIVIIIAIIWEILLFIFSSNEYLQETQLGILQGITDVEYRGFLQIGLTLTIFYILFVGILISRESIKSDQAIIQLKGKFLLTSFILFTIGSIADSQIPLDYITLPIIRFILIFSSICFYFGFILPKWLENLLIK
;
A
#
# COMPACT_ATOMS: atom_id res chain seq x y z
N MET A 1 -11.31 18.82 8.15
CA MET A 1 -10.25 18.40 9.09
C MET A 1 -10.80 17.82 10.39
N GLY A 2 -11.80 18.44 11.05
CA GLY A 2 -12.36 17.92 12.32
C GLY A 2 -12.83 16.46 12.30
N ILE A 3 -13.53 16.03 11.23
CA ILE A 3 -13.99 14.64 11.08
C ILE A 3 -12.81 13.63 11.03
N VAL A 4 -11.73 13.97 10.31
CA VAL A 4 -10.55 13.11 10.21
C VAL A 4 -9.86 12.95 11.55
N ILE A 5 -9.76 14.04 12.33
CA ILE A 5 -9.20 14.02 13.69
C ILE A 5 -10.05 13.14 14.60
N ILE A 6 -11.38 13.25 14.54
CA ILE A 6 -12.28 12.41 15.35
C ILE A 6 -12.10 10.92 15.00
N ILE A 7 -12.06 10.57 13.71
CA ILE A 7 -11.83 9.19 13.27
C ILE A 7 -10.48 8.69 13.77
N ALA A 8 -9.42 9.51 13.67
CA ALA A 8 -8.09 9.15 14.14
C ALA A 8 -8.07 8.92 15.66
N ILE A 9 -8.71 9.79 16.45
CA ILE A 9 -8.82 9.62 17.91
C ILE A 9 -9.56 8.32 18.25
N ILE A 10 -10.68 8.04 17.58
CA ILE A 10 -11.44 6.80 17.78
C ILE A 10 -10.56 5.58 17.46
N TRP A 11 -9.84 5.63 16.33
CA TRP A 11 -8.95 4.56 15.90
C TRP A 11 -7.86 4.27 16.94
N GLU A 12 -7.18 5.32 17.43
CA GLU A 12 -6.15 5.20 18.47
C GLU A 12 -6.71 4.62 19.78
N ILE A 13 -7.85 5.12 20.24
CA ILE A 13 -8.50 4.60 21.46
C ILE A 13 -8.82 3.11 21.31
N LEU A 14 -9.35 2.69 20.16
CA LEU A 14 -9.65 1.28 19.89
C LEU A 14 -8.37 0.43 19.88
N LEU A 15 -7.27 0.91 19.29
CA LEU A 15 -5.99 0.22 19.33
C LEU A 15 -5.49 0.01 20.77
N PHE A 16 -5.57 1.03 21.63
CA PHE A 16 -5.20 0.90 23.04
C PHE A 16 -6.10 -0.10 23.79
N ILE A 17 -7.41 -0.06 23.54
CA ILE A 17 -8.35 -1.02 24.14
C ILE A 17 -8.02 -2.44 23.70
N PHE A 18 -7.82 -2.68 22.40
CA PHE A 18 -7.52 -4.01 21.89
C PHE A 18 -6.16 -4.52 22.37
N SER A 19 -5.16 -3.64 22.50
CA SER A 19 -3.84 -4.01 23.03
C SER A 19 -3.84 -4.28 24.54
N SER A 20 -4.88 -3.87 25.28
CA SER A 20 -4.91 -4.03 26.75
C SER A 20 -5.25 -5.45 27.22
N ASN A 21 -5.79 -6.29 26.33
CA ASN A 21 -6.27 -7.63 26.63
C ASN A 21 -5.74 -8.62 25.60
N GLU A 22 -5.13 -9.72 26.06
CA GLU A 22 -4.53 -10.76 25.21
C GLU A 22 -5.53 -11.33 24.17
N TYR A 23 -6.77 -11.60 24.59
CA TYR A 23 -7.82 -12.09 23.68
C TYR A 23 -8.18 -11.07 22.59
N LEU A 24 -8.28 -9.79 22.94
CA LEU A 24 -8.58 -8.74 21.97
C LEU A 24 -7.39 -8.47 21.05
N GLN A 25 -6.17 -8.56 21.57
CA GLN A 25 -4.95 -8.42 20.79
C GLN A 25 -4.89 -9.48 19.68
N GLU A 26 -5.06 -10.76 20.02
CA GLU A 26 -5.00 -11.84 19.03
C GLU A 26 -6.15 -11.78 18.02
N THR A 27 -7.36 -11.42 18.46
CA THR A 27 -8.55 -11.43 17.59
C THR A 27 -8.74 -10.16 16.76
N GLN A 28 -8.29 -9.00 17.24
CA GLN A 28 -8.53 -7.69 16.60
C GLN A 28 -7.29 -7.02 16.02
N LEU A 29 -6.09 -7.39 16.46
CA LEU A 29 -4.84 -6.83 15.95
C LEU A 29 -4.08 -7.86 15.12
N GLY A 30 -3.87 -9.05 15.67
CA GLY A 30 -3.17 -10.13 14.98
C GLY A 30 -2.23 -10.90 15.89
N ILE A 31 -1.57 -11.89 15.31
CA ILE A 31 -0.61 -12.76 15.99
C ILE A 31 0.73 -12.75 15.26
N LEU A 32 1.82 -12.83 16.02
CA LEU A 32 3.15 -13.03 15.43
C LEU A 32 3.26 -14.47 14.92
N GLN A 33 3.54 -14.63 13.63
CA GLN A 33 3.91 -15.90 13.03
C GLN A 33 5.44 -15.99 12.90
N GLY A 34 6.04 -16.87 13.70
CA GLY A 34 7.50 -16.99 13.75
C GLY A 34 8.17 -15.78 14.41
N ILE A 35 9.34 -15.38 13.90
CA ILE A 35 10.18 -14.32 14.51
C ILE A 35 9.90 -12.94 13.89
N THR A 36 9.45 -12.91 12.63
CA THR A 36 9.44 -11.67 11.83
C THR A 36 8.13 -11.40 11.09
N ASP A 37 7.16 -12.33 11.11
CA ASP A 37 5.92 -12.19 10.36
C ASP A 37 4.73 -11.94 11.30
N VAL A 38 3.75 -11.16 10.83
CA VAL A 38 2.57 -10.79 11.59
C VAL A 38 1.34 -11.13 10.76
N GLU A 39 0.50 -12.02 11.27
CA GLU A 39 -0.80 -12.28 10.69
C GLU A 39 -1.82 -11.30 11.30
N TYR A 40 -2.15 -10.25 10.55
CA TYR A 40 -3.16 -9.27 10.95
C TYR A 40 -4.57 -9.87 10.91
N ARG A 41 -5.37 -9.58 11.95
CA ARG A 41 -6.72 -10.13 12.09
C ARG A 41 -7.75 -9.06 12.47
N GLY A 42 -9.03 -9.40 12.28
CA GLY A 42 -10.17 -8.65 12.81
C GLY A 42 -10.19 -7.18 12.38
N PHE A 43 -10.34 -6.28 13.36
CA PHE A 43 -10.44 -4.85 13.13
C PHE A 43 -9.25 -4.26 12.37
N LEU A 44 -8.02 -4.59 12.75
CA LEU A 44 -6.82 -4.02 12.13
C LEU A 44 -6.69 -4.44 10.66
N GLN A 45 -6.96 -5.72 10.36
CA GLN A 45 -6.95 -6.24 8.99
C GLN A 45 -7.97 -5.52 8.10
N ILE A 46 -9.19 -5.27 8.60
CA ILE A 46 -10.22 -4.54 7.87
C ILE A 46 -9.75 -3.10 7.58
N GLY A 47 -9.21 -2.41 8.59
CA GLY A 47 -8.72 -1.04 8.42
C GLY A 47 -7.56 -0.93 7.43
N LEU A 48 -6.59 -1.84 7.50
CA LEU A 48 -5.49 -1.90 6.54
C LEU A 48 -6.01 -2.15 5.12
N THR A 49 -6.97 -3.07 4.96
CA THR A 49 -7.60 -3.36 3.66
C THR A 49 -8.32 -2.13 3.09
N LEU A 50 -9.11 -1.43 3.91
CA LEU A 50 -9.77 -0.19 3.50
C LEU A 50 -8.77 0.91 3.15
N THR A 51 -7.66 1.00 3.88
CA THR A 51 -6.57 1.94 3.61
C THR A 51 -5.92 1.66 2.26
N ILE A 52 -5.67 0.39 1.94
CA ILE A 52 -5.15 -0.01 0.62
C ILE A 52 -6.09 0.43 -0.50
N PHE A 53 -7.40 0.19 -0.37
CA PHE A 53 -8.38 0.64 -1.37
C PHE A 53 -8.45 2.16 -1.49
N TYR A 54 -8.37 2.88 -0.38
CA TYR A 54 -8.31 4.34 -0.39
C TYR A 54 -7.06 4.85 -1.12
N ILE A 55 -5.89 4.28 -0.82
CA ILE A 55 -4.63 4.60 -1.50
C ILE A 55 -4.74 4.32 -3.00
N LEU A 56 -5.31 3.19 -3.40
CA LEU A 56 -5.53 2.86 -4.80
C LEU A 56 -6.44 3.89 -5.48
N PHE A 57 -7.57 4.23 -4.85
CA PHE A 57 -8.52 5.17 -5.42
C PHE A 57 -7.89 6.56 -5.64
N VAL A 58 -7.24 7.11 -4.62
CA VAL A 58 -6.54 8.40 -4.72
C VAL A 58 -5.40 8.32 -5.74
N GLY A 59 -4.64 7.22 -5.71
CA GLY A 59 -3.54 6.97 -6.64
C GLY A 59 -3.98 6.93 -8.10
N ILE A 60 -5.12 6.29 -8.40
CA ILE A 60 -5.71 6.27 -9.74
C ILE A 60 -6.09 7.68 -10.18
N LEU A 61 -6.68 8.50 -9.31
CA LEU A 61 -7.03 9.88 -9.64
C LEU A 61 -5.79 10.71 -9.99
N ILE A 62 -4.75 10.67 -9.14
CA ILE A 62 -3.48 11.38 -9.37
C ILE A 62 -2.84 10.92 -10.68
N SER A 63 -2.78 9.61 -10.89
CA SER A 63 -2.16 9.02 -12.07
C SER A 63 -2.92 9.39 -13.34
N ARG A 64 -4.26 9.36 -13.30
CA ARG A 64 -5.13 9.72 -14.42
C ARG A 64 -4.94 11.17 -14.85
N GLU A 65 -4.93 12.11 -13.90
CA GLU A 65 -4.72 13.53 -14.23
C GLU A 65 -3.29 13.78 -14.73
N SER A 66 -2.30 13.06 -14.20
CA SER A 66 -0.91 13.12 -14.70
C SER A 66 -0.79 12.62 -16.15
N ILE A 67 -1.45 11.51 -16.48
CA ILE A 67 -1.47 10.92 -17.84
C ILE A 67 -2.12 11.85 -18.87
N LYS A 68 -3.06 12.70 -18.46
CA LYS A 68 -3.74 13.68 -19.34
C LYS A 68 -2.95 14.97 -19.54
N SER A 69 -1.82 15.17 -18.87
CA SER A 69 -1.02 16.38 -18.98
C SER A 69 -0.44 16.56 -20.39
N ASP A 70 -0.30 17.80 -20.88
CA ASP A 70 0.34 18.07 -22.17
C ASP A 70 1.85 17.80 -22.18
N GLN A 71 2.48 17.71 -20.99
CA GLN A 71 3.91 17.46 -20.86
C GLN A 71 4.21 15.96 -20.83
N ALA A 72 4.95 15.47 -21.83
CA ALA A 72 5.31 14.04 -21.96
C ALA A 72 5.96 13.45 -20.68
N ILE A 73 6.76 14.26 -19.96
CA ILE A 73 7.39 13.88 -18.70
C ILE A 73 6.34 13.56 -17.62
N ILE A 74 5.32 14.41 -17.50
CA ILE A 74 4.23 14.23 -16.53
C ILE A 74 3.37 13.04 -16.93
N GLN A 75 3.11 12.85 -18.23
CA GLN A 75 2.38 11.67 -18.71
C GLN A 75 3.09 10.37 -18.34
N LEU A 76 4.41 10.29 -18.55
CA LEU A 76 5.21 9.12 -18.24
C LEU A 76 5.23 8.83 -16.73
N LYS A 77 5.42 9.86 -15.90
CA LYS A 77 5.28 9.77 -14.44
C LYS A 77 3.93 9.18 -14.04
N GLY A 78 2.84 9.68 -14.63
CA GLY A 78 1.49 9.18 -14.39
C GLY A 78 1.31 7.69 -14.71
N LYS A 79 1.93 7.19 -15.79
CA LYS A 79 1.90 5.75 -16.12
C LYS A 79 2.62 4.91 -15.06
N PHE A 80 3.82 5.33 -14.64
CA PHE A 80 4.55 4.64 -13.57
C PHE A 80 3.80 4.64 -12.24
N LEU A 81 3.18 5.77 -11.88
CA LEU A 81 2.34 5.86 -10.68
C LEU A 81 1.13 4.93 -10.75
N LEU A 82 0.45 4.87 -11.90
CA LEU A 82 -0.70 3.97 -12.04
C LEU A 82 -0.27 2.51 -11.84
N THR A 83 0.82 2.11 -12.50
CA THR A 83 1.39 0.76 -12.35
C THR A 83 1.81 0.48 -10.91
N SER A 84 2.46 1.43 -10.23
CA SER A 84 2.90 1.24 -8.84
C SER A 84 1.72 1.06 -7.88
N PHE A 85 0.66 1.88 -7.98
CA PHE A 85 -0.52 1.76 -7.13
C PHE A 85 -1.26 0.44 -7.33
N ILE A 86 -1.37 -0.03 -8.58
CA ILE A 86 -2.00 -1.33 -8.91
C ILE A 86 -1.17 -2.47 -8.31
N LEU A 87 0.14 -2.49 -8.57
CA LEU A 87 1.02 -3.53 -8.03
C LEU A 87 1.12 -3.50 -6.50
N PHE A 88 1.14 -2.31 -5.90
CA PHE A 88 1.12 -2.15 -4.45
C PHE A 88 -0.14 -2.77 -3.86
N THR A 89 -1.29 -2.49 -4.45
CA THR A 89 -2.57 -3.03 -4.00
C THR A 89 -2.61 -4.54 -4.13
N ILE A 90 -2.23 -5.08 -5.29
CA ILE A 90 -2.18 -6.54 -5.52
C ILE A 90 -1.22 -7.19 -4.53
N GLY A 91 -0.01 -6.65 -4.38
CA GLY A 91 1.01 -7.15 -3.47
C GLY A 91 0.57 -7.10 -2.02
N SER A 92 -0.04 -6.00 -1.56
CA SER A 92 -0.46 -5.82 -0.16
C SER A 92 -1.68 -6.66 0.19
N ILE A 93 -2.62 -6.85 -0.74
CA ILE A 93 -3.74 -7.78 -0.56
C ILE A 93 -3.20 -9.22 -0.53
N ALA A 94 -2.30 -9.58 -1.43
CA ALA A 94 -1.69 -10.90 -1.43
C ALA A 94 -0.92 -11.16 -0.12
N ASP A 95 -0.13 -10.19 0.36
CA ASP A 95 0.65 -10.29 1.60
C ASP A 95 -0.23 -10.48 2.84
N SER A 96 -1.43 -9.89 2.85
CA SER A 96 -2.34 -9.93 4.01
C SER A 96 -3.38 -11.05 3.97
N GLN A 97 -3.62 -11.67 2.81
CA GLN A 97 -4.70 -12.66 2.64
C GLN A 97 -4.20 -14.04 2.21
N ILE A 98 -2.98 -14.15 1.69
CA ILE A 98 -2.39 -15.42 1.25
C ILE A 98 -1.40 -15.88 2.31
N PRO A 99 -1.47 -17.14 2.77
CA PRO A 99 -0.45 -17.71 3.65
C PRO A 99 0.95 -17.56 3.05
N LEU A 100 1.86 -16.99 3.82
CA LEU A 100 3.24 -16.73 3.43
C LEU A 100 4.08 -17.99 3.69
N ASP A 101 4.40 -18.71 2.63
CA ASP A 101 5.29 -19.87 2.64
C ASP A 101 6.58 -19.57 1.86
N TYR A 102 7.46 -20.57 1.73
CA TYR A 102 8.73 -20.43 1.02
C TYR A 102 8.61 -20.02 -0.46
N ILE A 103 7.42 -20.12 -1.06
CA ILE A 103 7.15 -19.80 -2.47
C ILE A 103 6.39 -18.49 -2.58
N THR A 104 5.28 -18.34 -1.85
CA THR A 104 4.41 -17.16 -1.95
C THR A 104 5.11 -15.91 -1.40
N LEU A 105 5.88 -16.04 -0.34
CA LEU A 105 6.58 -14.91 0.28
C LEU A 105 7.57 -14.22 -0.70
N PRO A 106 8.53 -14.93 -1.34
CA PRO A 106 9.39 -14.29 -2.33
C PRO A 106 8.63 -13.61 -3.46
N ILE A 107 7.58 -14.26 -3.99
CA ILE A 107 6.79 -13.72 -5.11
C ILE A 107 6.12 -12.41 -4.72
N ILE A 108 5.45 -12.38 -3.57
CA ILE A 108 4.79 -11.17 -3.06
C ILE A 108 5.80 -10.06 -2.80
N ARG A 109 6.97 -10.39 -2.24
CA ARG A 109 8.06 -9.42 -2.03
C ARG A 109 8.59 -8.85 -3.35
N PHE A 110 8.76 -9.66 -4.40
CA PHE A 110 9.15 -9.16 -5.71
C PHE A 110 8.11 -8.18 -6.29
N ILE A 111 6.81 -8.48 -6.16
CA ILE A 111 5.74 -7.58 -6.60
C ILE A 111 5.82 -6.23 -5.86
N LEU A 112 5.99 -6.25 -4.54
CA LEU A 112 6.07 -5.04 -3.71
C LEU A 112 7.35 -4.23 -3.97
N ILE A 113 8.49 -4.89 -4.17
CA ILE A 113 9.75 -4.24 -4.56
C ILE A 113 9.58 -3.57 -5.93
N PHE A 114 9.01 -4.29 -6.90
CA PHE A 114 8.79 -3.74 -8.23
C PHE A 114 7.81 -2.57 -8.20
N SER A 115 6.74 -2.65 -7.41
CA SER A 115 5.85 -1.51 -7.13
C SER A 115 6.61 -0.30 -6.59
N SER A 116 7.51 -0.51 -5.63
CA SER A 116 8.32 0.56 -5.03
C SER A 116 9.26 1.22 -6.04
N ILE A 117 9.85 0.43 -6.94
CA ILE A 117 10.66 0.95 -8.07
C ILE A 117 9.80 1.80 -9.00
N CYS A 118 8.59 1.33 -9.34
CA CYS A 118 7.66 2.11 -10.15
C CYS A 118 7.23 3.41 -9.43
N PHE A 119 7.01 3.40 -8.11
CA PHE A 119 6.76 4.62 -7.35
C PHE A 119 7.92 5.60 -7.44
N TYR A 120 9.15 5.12 -7.29
CA TYR A 120 10.35 5.96 -7.44
C TYR A 120 10.40 6.62 -8.82
N PHE A 121 10.14 5.87 -9.90
CA PHE A 121 10.08 6.42 -11.25
C PHE A 121 8.88 7.36 -11.47
N GLY A 122 7.73 7.06 -10.87
CA GLY A 122 6.53 7.88 -10.96
C GLY A 122 6.68 9.25 -10.27
N PHE A 123 7.31 9.30 -9.10
CA PHE A 123 7.50 10.56 -8.37
C PHE A 123 8.72 11.35 -8.87
N ILE A 124 9.88 10.70 -8.98
CA ILE A 124 11.15 11.37 -9.26
C ILE A 124 11.41 11.43 -10.77
N LEU A 125 11.26 10.30 -11.47
CA LEU A 125 11.70 10.05 -12.85
C LEU A 125 13.16 10.47 -13.08
N PRO A 126 14.14 9.56 -12.91
CA PRO A 126 15.54 9.92 -13.06
C PRO A 126 15.86 10.26 -14.53
N LYS A 127 16.79 11.22 -14.73
CA LYS A 127 17.15 11.75 -16.06
C LYS A 127 17.53 10.68 -17.09
N TRP A 128 18.19 9.60 -16.67
CA TRP A 128 18.56 8.52 -17.58
C TRP A 128 17.33 7.79 -18.15
N LEU A 129 16.28 7.63 -17.34
CA LEU A 129 15.04 6.97 -17.74
C LEU A 129 14.18 7.91 -18.59
N GLU A 130 14.15 9.19 -18.24
CA GLU A 130 13.53 10.24 -19.06
C GLU A 130 14.14 10.28 -20.47
N ASN A 131 15.47 10.32 -20.56
CA ASN A 131 16.20 10.31 -21.83
C ASN A 131 16.02 9.00 -22.62
N LEU A 132 15.74 7.87 -21.95
CA LEU A 132 15.52 6.59 -22.60
C LEU A 132 14.12 6.47 -23.23
N LEU A 133 13.11 7.11 -22.63
CA LEU A 133 11.70 6.89 -22.96
C LEU A 133 11.03 8.05 -23.68
N ILE A 134 11.55 9.27 -23.56
CA ILE A 134 10.95 10.49 -24.15
C ILE A 134 11.82 11.08 -25.26
N LYS A 135 13.14 10.86 -25.20
CA LYS A 135 14.11 11.38 -26.14
C LYS A 135 14.58 10.30 -27.12
#